data_AF-A0A0F9ITJ8-F1
#
_entry.id   AF-A0A0F9ITJ8-F1
#
_cell.length_a   1.000
_cell.length_b   1.000
_cell.length_c   1.000
_cell.angle_alpha   90.00
_cell.angle_beta   90.00
_cell.angle_gamma   90.00
#
_symmetry.space_group_name_H-M   'P 1'
#
loop_
_entity.id
_entity.type
_entity.pdbx_description
1 polymer ?
#
loop_
_entity_poly.entity_id
_entity_poly.type
_entity_poly.pdbx_seq_one_letter_code
_entity_poly.pdbx_strand_id
1 'polypeptide(L)' 'MIAKLIRNWIARHRNRTNLMLHAVGIPATIAAVPLAIMRHFLFAVGLFIAGYALQFLGHMLEGTPSGEGKLLRRILRR' A
#
# COMPACT_ATOMS: atom_id res chain seq x y z
N MET A 1 -14.39 -3.18 -14.42
CA MET A 1 -14.16 -2.86 -12.98
C MET A 1 -12.69 -2.56 -12.67
N ILE A 2 -11.76 -3.49 -12.92
CA ILE A 2 -10.32 -3.35 -12.62
C ILE A 2 -9.68 -2.13 -13.28
N ALA A 3 -9.96 -1.87 -14.56
CA ALA A 3 -9.42 -0.71 -15.27
C ALA A 3 -9.76 0.64 -14.59
N LYS A 4 -10.93 0.75 -13.96
CA LYS A 4 -11.32 1.96 -13.20
C LYS A 4 -10.47 2.10 -11.93
N LEU A 5 -10.21 0.99 -11.23
CA LEU A 5 -9.35 0.98 -10.05
C LEU A 5 -7.93 1.42 -10.40
N ILE A 6 -7.36 0.87 -11.47
CA ILE A 6 -6.03 1.23 -11.96
C ILE A 6 -5.98 2.70 -12.36
N ARG A 7 -6.95 3.21 -13.15
CA ARG A 7 -7.00 4.62 -13.53
C ARG A 7 -7.07 5.55 -12.31
N ASN A 8 -7.94 5.25 -11.35
CA ASN A 8 -8.05 6.02 -10.13
C ASN A 8 -6.79 5.94 -9.25
N TRP A 9 -6.08 4.81 -9.29
CA TRP A 9 -4.82 4.65 -8.59
C TRP A 9 -3.72 5.50 -9.23
N ILE A 10 -3.52 5.40 -10.55
CA ILE A 10 -2.55 6.22 -11.31
C ILE A 10 -2.85 7.72 -11.12
N ALA A 11 -4.10 8.13 -11.21
CA ALA A 11 -4.49 9.53 -11.06
C ALA A 11 -4.12 10.13 -9.68
N ARG A 12 -4.05 9.30 -8.63
CA ARG A 12 -3.67 9.70 -7.26
C ARG A 12 -2.18 9.64 -6.98
N HIS A 13 -1.40 8.95 -7.82
CA HIS A 13 0.04 8.74 -7.64
C HIS A 13 0.75 9.32 -8.86
N ARG A 14 0.82 10.65 -8.94
CA ARG A 14 1.43 11.34 -10.08
C ARG A 14 2.95 11.28 -10.01
N ASN A 15 3.52 11.20 -8.80
CA ASN A 15 4.94 10.96 -8.61
C ASN A 15 5.32 9.51 -8.96
N ARG A 16 6.29 9.36 -9.88
CA ARG A 16 6.82 8.05 -10.30
C ARG A 16 7.37 7.24 -9.13
N THR A 17 8.04 7.88 -8.17
CA THR A 17 8.58 7.19 -6.99
C THR A 17 7.47 6.61 -6.14
N ASN A 18 6.41 7.38 -5.86
CA ASN A 18 5.28 6.87 -5.09
C ASN A 18 4.57 5.72 -5.82
N LEU A 19 4.38 5.87 -7.14
CA LEU A 19 3.79 4.84 -8.00
C LEU A 19 4.58 3.52 -7.96
N MET A 20 5.91 3.58 -8.08
CA MET A 20 6.78 2.40 -8.07
C MET A 20 6.82 1.72 -6.70
N LEU A 21 6.91 2.50 -5.63
CA LEU A 21 6.88 1.96 -4.27
C LEU A 21 5.57 1.23 -3.98
N HIS A 22 4.44 1.76 -4.45
CA HIS A 22 3.15 1.06 -4.35
C HIS A 22 3.05 -0.15 -5.28
N ALA A 23 3.58 -0.05 -6.50
CA ALA A 23 3.58 -1.17 -7.45
C ALA A 23 4.33 -2.39 -6.92
N VAL A 24 5.33 -2.21 -6.05
CA VAL A 24 6.05 -3.28 -5.35
C VAL A 24 5.38 -3.63 -4.02
N GLY A 25 5.02 -2.60 -3.23
CA GLY A 25 4.46 -2.78 -1.90
C GLY A 25 3.12 -3.51 -1.89
N ILE A 26 2.21 -3.20 -2.83
CA ILE A 26 0.89 -3.84 -2.90
C ILE A 26 1.03 -5.36 -3.14
N PRO A 27 1.73 -5.85 -4.19
CA PRO A 27 1.95 -7.28 -4.37
C PRO A 27 2.63 -7.97 -3.19
N ALA A 28 3.64 -7.35 -2.57
CA ALA A 28 4.31 -7.91 -1.40
C ALA A 28 3.32 -8.13 -0.24
N THR A 29 2.49 -7.12 0.05
CA THR A 29 1.48 -7.21 1.11
C THR A 29 0.41 -8.26 0.80
N ILE A 30 0.01 -8.40 -0.47
CA ILE A 30 -0.94 -9.44 -0.91
C ILE A 30 -0.32 -10.84 -0.78
N ALA A 31 0.95 -11.02 -1.19
CA ALA A 31 1.66 -12.29 -1.14
C ALA A 31 1.91 -12.80 0.30
N ALA A 32 1.89 -11.91 1.30
CA ALA A 32 1.94 -12.31 2.70
C ALA A 32 0.77 -13.22 3.11
N VAL A 33 -0.42 -13.04 2.52
CA VAL A 33 -1.62 -13.83 2.86
C VAL A 33 -1.47 -15.32 2.54
N PRO A 34 -1.17 -15.74 1.30
CA PRO A 34 -0.96 -17.16 1.01
C PRO A 34 0.23 -17.74 1.79
N LEU A 35 1.31 -16.98 2.02
CA LEU A 35 2.42 -17.46 2.85
C LEU A 35 2.01 -17.72 4.30
N ALA A 36 1.16 -16.88 4.88
CA ALA A 36 0.62 -17.11 6.22
C ALA A 36 -0.26 -18.37 6.26
N ILE A 37 -1.11 -18.57 5.24
CA ILE A 37 -1.94 -19.78 5.11
C ILE A 37 -1.07 -21.05 5.01
N MET A 38 0.02 -20.98 4.25
CA MET A 38 1.01 -22.06 4.12
C MET A 38 1.96 -22.17 5.33
N ARG A 39 1.70 -21.44 6.42
CA ARG A 39 2.48 -21.46 7.68
C ARG A 39 3.92 -20.94 7.55
N HIS A 40 4.25 -20.23 6.48
CA HIS A 40 5.52 -19.51 6.31
C HIS A 40 5.50 -18.15 7.01
N PHE A 41 5.25 -18.14 8.32
CA PHE A 41 4.93 -16.93 9.07
C PHE A 41 6.03 -15.85 9.04
N LEU A 42 7.31 -16.25 9.10
CA LEU A 42 8.40 -15.27 9.05
C LEU A 42 8.42 -14.49 7.73
N PHE A 43 8.27 -15.20 6.61
CA PHE A 43 8.19 -14.56 5.30
C PHE A 43 6.90 -13.76 5.11
N ALA A 44 5.77 -14.28 5.62
CA ALA A 44 4.49 -13.57 5.58
C ALA A 44 4.56 -12.24 6.32
N VAL A 45 5.03 -12.25 7.57
CA VAL A 45 5.20 -11.04 8.39
C VAL A 45 6.21 -10.09 7.75
N GLY A 46 7.34 -10.62 7.25
CA GLY A 46 8.34 -9.82 6.55
C GLY A 46 7.78 -9.09 5.34
N LEU A 47 7.10 -9.81 4.43
CA LEU A 47 6.46 -9.21 3.25
C LEU A 47 5.35 -8.23 3.61
N PHE A 48 4.55 -8.54 4.64
CA PHE A 48 3.50 -7.64 5.10
C PHE A 48 4.10 -6.32 5.61
N ILE A 49 5.04 -6.38 6.55
CA ILE A 49 5.63 -5.17 7.15
C ILE A 49 6.41 -4.38 6.10
N ALA A 50 7.29 -5.03 5.33
CA ALA A 50 8.09 -4.35 4.32
C ALA A 50 7.21 -3.77 3.20
N GLY A 51 6.26 -4.55 2.68
CA GLY A 51 5.33 -4.10 1.65
C GLY A 51 4.45 -2.94 2.10
N TYR A 52 4.01 -2.95 3.35
CA TYR A 52 3.25 -1.87 3.96
C TYR A 52 4.11 -0.62 4.16
N ALA A 53 5.35 -0.76 4.66
CA ALA A 53 6.28 0.33 4.84
C ALA A 53 6.61 1.05 3.51
N LEU A 54 6.79 0.32 2.41
CA LEU A 54 7.04 0.91 1.08
C LEU A 54 5.87 1.80 0.62
N GLN A 55 4.63 1.40 0.87
CA GLN A 55 3.44 2.20 0.51
C GLN A 55 3.39 3.51 1.32
N PHE A 56 3.66 3.43 2.63
CA PHE A 56 3.73 4.62 3.48
C PHE A 56 4.88 5.54 3.09
N LEU A 57 6.05 4.98 2.78
CA LEU A 57 7.21 5.74 2.32
C LEU A 57 6.91 6.50 1.02
N GLY A 58 6.21 5.87 0.07
CA GLY A 58 5.80 6.55 -1.16
C GLY A 58 4.91 7.77 -0.90
N HIS A 59 3.93 7.63 0.00
CA HIS A 59 3.09 8.74 0.42
C HIS A 59 3.85 9.84 1.18
N MET A 60 4.76 9.45 2.06
CA MET A 60 5.62 10.37 2.81
C MET A 60 6.50 11.20 1.87
N LEU A 61 7.15 10.56 0.89
CA LEU A 61 7.99 11.23 -0.11
C LEU A 61 7.20 12.15 -1.04
N GLU A 62 5.96 11.80 -1.40
CA GLU A 62 5.09 12.69 -2.20
C GLU A 62 4.40 13.78 -1.34
N GLY A 63 4.50 13.71 -0.01
CA GLY A 63 3.78 14.61 0.91
C GLY A 63 2.26 14.44 0.85
N THR A 64 1.78 13.30 0.35
CA THR A 64 0.35 13.03 0.21
C THR A 64 -0.14 12.15 1.36
N PRO A 65 -1.39 12.35 1.80
CA PRO A 65 -1.94 11.49 2.82
C PRO A 65 -2.21 10.07 2.31
N SER A 66 -1.77 9.07 3.08
CA SER A 66 -2.12 7.66 2.87
C SER A 66 -3.62 7.40 3.03
N GLY A 67 -4.08 6.24 2.56
CA GLY A 67 -5.48 5.81 2.71
C GLY A 67 -5.92 5.76 4.18
N GLU A 68 -5.07 5.22 5.04
CA GLU A 68 -5.25 5.14 6.49
C GLU A 68 -5.26 6.53 7.10
N GLY A 69 -4.34 7.41 6.70
CA GLY A 69 -4.35 8.80 7.16
C GLY A 69 -5.66 9.52 6.79
N LYS A 70 -6.20 9.27 5.59
CA LYS A 70 -7.50 9.82 5.16
C LYS A 70 -8.65 9.23 5.98
N LEU A 71 -8.64 7.91 6.22
CA LEU A 71 -9.64 7.23 7.03
C LEU A 71 -9.62 7.74 8.47
N LEU A 72 -8.45 7.82 9.09
CA LEU A 72 -8.27 8.34 10.44
C LEU A 72 -8.77 9.78 10.55
N ARG A 73 -8.39 10.67 9.64
CA ARG A 73 -8.93 12.04 9.62
C ARG A 73 -10.44 12.08 9.45
N ARG A 74 -11.02 11.16 8.67
CA ARG A 74 -12.49 11.06 8.52
C ARG A 74 -13.17 10.58 9.81
N ILE A 75 -12.56 9.63 10.53
CA ILE A 75 -13.07 9.13 11.81
C ILE A 75 -12.93 10.19 12.92
N LEU A 76 -11.80 10.91 12.93
CA LEU A 76 -11.47 11.92 13.93
C LEU A 76 -12.20 13.26 13.69
N ARG A 77 -12.50 13.62 12.43
CA ARG A 77 -13.40 14.74 12.07
C ARG A 77 -14.87 14.32 12.18
N ARG A 78 -15.31 13.85 13.36
CA ARG A 78 -16.75 13.79 13.66
C ARG A 78 -17.41 15.11 13.27
#